data_AF-A0A484ZHP4-F1
#
_entry.id   AF-A0A484ZHP4-F1
#
_cell.length_a   1.000
_cell.length_b   1.000
_cell.length_c   1.000
_cell.angle_alpha   90.00
_cell.angle_beta   90.00
_cell.angle_gamma   90.00
#
_symmetry.space_group_name_H-M   'P 1'
#
loop_
_entity.id
_entity.type
_entity.pdbx_description
1 polymer ?
#
loop_
_entity_poly.entity_id
_entity_poly.type
_entity_poly.pdbx_seq_one_letter_code
_entity_poly.pdbx_strand_id
1 'polypeptide(L)'
;MWDVPGLESRLKNDFDLDLPIAEWLDKEPELHEETLRERILEESIKVYKLKEEVVGEEMMRNFEKGVMLQTLDTLWKEHLAAMDYLRQGIHLRGYAQKDPKQEYKRESFSMFASMLEALKYEVISVLSKVQVRMPEEVEAIEQQRREEAERLASQQQLSHQEAENALAEEPASGGTVVRGERKIGRNDPCPCGSGKKYKQCHGQLQ
;
A
#
# COMPACT_ATOMS: atom_id res chain seq x y z
N MET A 1 -10.79 -35.65 13.49
CA MET A 1 -11.42 -35.65 12.14
C MET A 1 -10.69 -34.59 11.34
N TRP A 2 -10.12 -34.94 10.19
CA TRP A 2 -9.27 -34.03 9.40
C TRP A 2 -10.13 -33.15 8.49
N ASP A 3 -9.82 -31.86 8.40
CA ASP A 3 -10.41 -30.92 7.45
C ASP A 3 -9.44 -30.75 6.26
N VAL A 4 -9.48 -31.71 5.34
CA VAL A 4 -8.60 -31.73 4.16
C VAL A 4 -8.91 -30.58 3.19
N PRO A 5 -10.20 -30.29 2.84
CA PRO A 5 -10.51 -29.19 1.94
C PRO A 5 -10.08 -27.82 2.47
N GLY A 6 -10.23 -27.59 3.78
CA GLY A 6 -9.75 -26.39 4.45
C GLY A 6 -8.23 -26.26 4.40
N LEU A 7 -7.51 -27.38 4.62
CA LEU A 7 -6.06 -27.43 4.55
C LEU A 7 -5.53 -27.12 3.14
N GLU A 8 -6.07 -27.78 2.10
CA GLU A 8 -5.69 -27.53 0.70
C GLU A 8 -5.91 -26.08 0.30
N SER A 9 -7.09 -25.53 0.65
CA SER A 9 -7.42 -24.13 0.38
C SER A 9 -6.46 -23.18 1.09
N ARG A 10 -6.07 -23.47 2.33
CA ARG A 10 -5.13 -22.65 3.09
C ARG A 10 -3.72 -22.71 2.51
N LEU A 11 -3.24 -23.90 2.14
CA LEU A 11 -1.93 -24.08 1.53
C LEU A 11 -1.82 -23.33 0.20
N LYS A 12 -2.87 -23.39 -0.62
CA LYS A 12 -2.95 -22.67 -1.87
C LYS A 12 -2.99 -21.16 -1.66
N ASN A 13 -3.85 -20.66 -0.78
CA ASN A 13 -4.03 -19.22 -0.59
C ASN A 13 -2.84 -18.55 0.08
N ASP A 14 -2.22 -19.19 1.07
CA ASP A 14 -1.20 -18.57 1.91
C ASP A 14 0.23 -18.92 1.49
N PHE A 15 0.44 -20.02 0.78
CA PHE A 15 1.77 -20.44 0.37
C PHE A 15 1.90 -20.72 -1.14
N ASP A 16 0.87 -20.45 -1.95
CA ASP A 16 0.85 -20.79 -3.39
C ASP A 16 1.21 -22.26 -3.67
N LEU A 17 0.85 -23.15 -2.74
CA LEU A 17 1.10 -24.60 -2.81
C LEU A 17 -0.19 -25.32 -3.18
N ASP A 18 -0.30 -25.75 -4.44
CA ASP A 18 -1.42 -26.55 -4.94
C ASP A 18 -1.09 -28.04 -4.77
N LEU A 19 -1.48 -28.61 -3.63
CA LEU A 19 -1.21 -30.00 -3.27
C LEU A 19 -2.53 -30.79 -3.18
N PRO A 20 -2.70 -31.88 -3.96
CA PRO A 20 -3.90 -32.73 -3.91
C PRO A 20 -3.82 -33.72 -2.75
N ILE A 21 -3.97 -33.22 -1.52
CA ILE A 21 -3.87 -33.99 -0.27
C ILE A 21 -4.98 -35.03 -0.18
N ALA A 22 -6.20 -34.71 -0.62
CA ALA A 22 -7.31 -35.64 -0.64
C ALA A 22 -6.98 -36.88 -1.48
N GLU A 23 -6.39 -36.68 -2.66
CA GLU A 23 -5.98 -37.81 -3.51
C GLU A 23 -4.86 -38.66 -2.91
N TRP A 24 -3.93 -38.04 -2.17
CA TRP A 24 -2.86 -38.78 -1.50
C TRP A 24 -3.41 -39.69 -0.41
N LEU A 25 -4.38 -39.20 0.37
CA LEU A 25 -5.03 -39.99 1.42
C LEU A 25 -5.91 -41.10 0.87
N ASP A 26 -6.53 -40.90 -0.29
CA ASP A 26 -7.31 -41.95 -0.97
C ASP A 26 -6.41 -43.05 -1.56
N LYS A 27 -5.25 -42.69 -2.11
CA LYS A 27 -4.31 -43.64 -2.74
C LYS A 27 -3.45 -44.39 -1.74
N GLU A 28 -3.10 -43.76 -0.63
CA GLU A 28 -2.15 -44.29 0.36
C GLU A 28 -2.81 -44.32 1.76
N PRO A 29 -3.54 -45.39 2.11
CA PRO A 29 -4.19 -45.50 3.43
C PRO A 29 -3.20 -45.66 4.59
N GLU A 30 -1.91 -45.90 4.32
CA GLU A 30 -0.82 -45.91 5.30
C GLU A 30 -0.20 -44.53 5.52
N LEU A 31 -0.77 -43.46 4.95
CA LEU A 31 -0.26 -42.11 5.14
C LEU A 31 -0.77 -41.56 6.48
N HIS A 32 0.14 -41.49 7.46
CA HIS A 32 -0.12 -41.00 8.80
C HIS A 32 0.07 -39.48 8.87
N GLU A 33 -0.38 -38.85 9.96
CA GLU A 33 -0.27 -37.41 10.16
C GLU A 33 1.18 -36.89 10.03
N GLU A 34 2.14 -37.62 10.59
CA GLU A 34 3.56 -37.25 10.58
C GLU A 34 4.14 -37.31 9.16
N THR A 35 3.91 -38.41 8.44
CA THR A 35 4.36 -38.58 7.05
C THR A 35 3.72 -37.57 6.09
N LEU A 36 2.47 -37.15 6.36
CA LEU A 36 1.81 -36.11 5.55
C LEU A 36 2.48 -34.75 5.76
N ARG A 37 2.80 -34.40 7.01
CA ARG A 37 3.51 -33.15 7.35
C ARG A 37 4.88 -33.11 6.69
N GLU A 38 5.62 -34.20 6.76
CA GLU A 38 6.93 -34.33 6.11
C GLU A 38 6.82 -34.13 4.59
N ARG A 39 5.87 -34.78 3.94
CA ARG A 39 5.67 -34.67 2.49
C ARG A 39 5.31 -33.24 2.05
N ILE A 40 4.43 -32.56 2.78
CA ILE A 40 4.07 -31.16 2.50
C ILE A 40 5.31 -30.25 2.68
N LEU A 41 6.10 -30.48 3.74
CA LEU A 41 7.33 -29.73 3.97
C LEU A 41 8.33 -29.97 2.83
N GLU A 42 8.52 -31.20 2.40
CA GLU A 42 9.40 -31.52 1.27
C GLU A 42 8.97 -30.83 -0.02
N GLU A 43 7.68 -30.83 -0.36
CA GLU A 43 7.17 -30.14 -1.55
C GLU A 43 7.40 -28.62 -1.47
N SER A 44 7.17 -28.01 -0.29
CA SER A 44 7.45 -26.58 -0.11
C SER A 44 8.94 -26.24 -0.27
N ILE A 45 9.83 -27.10 0.26
CA ILE A 45 11.28 -26.94 0.11
C ILE A 45 11.70 -27.12 -1.36
N LYS A 46 11.12 -28.08 -2.09
CA LYS A 46 11.40 -28.30 -3.52
C LYS A 46 11.04 -27.05 -4.34
N VAL A 47 9.84 -26.51 -4.15
CA VAL A 47 9.40 -25.28 -4.83
C VAL A 47 10.32 -24.11 -4.47
N TYR A 48 10.74 -24.00 -3.22
CA TYR A 48 11.66 -22.94 -2.79
C TYR A 48 13.03 -23.04 -3.45
N LYS A 49 13.62 -24.25 -3.50
CA LYS A 49 14.92 -24.48 -4.15
C LYS A 49 14.90 -24.16 -5.63
N LEU A 50 13.82 -24.50 -6.33
CA LEU A 50 13.66 -24.11 -7.74
C LEU A 50 13.67 -22.59 -7.93
N LYS A 51 13.07 -21.84 -6.99
CA LYS A 51 13.13 -20.37 -7.01
C LYS A 51 14.53 -19.85 -6.70
N GLU A 52 15.21 -20.46 -5.73
CA GLU A 52 16.60 -20.11 -5.37
C GLU A 52 17.56 -20.34 -6.54
N GLU A 53 17.38 -21.40 -7.33
CA GLU A 53 18.19 -21.67 -8.53
C GLU A 53 18.00 -20.61 -9.62
N VAL A 54 16.78 -20.08 -9.79
CA VAL A 54 16.50 -19.04 -10.79
C VAL A 54 16.99 -17.66 -10.36
N VAL A 55 16.87 -17.31 -9.07
CA VAL A 55 17.33 -16.01 -8.53
C VAL A 55 18.84 -16.00 -8.30
N GLY A 56 19.40 -17.12 -7.84
CA GLY A 56 20.74 -17.19 -7.27
C GLY A 56 20.75 -17.01 -5.76
N GLU A 57 21.69 -17.69 -5.11
CA GLU A 57 21.79 -17.83 -3.65
C GLU A 57 21.95 -16.47 -2.94
N GLU A 58 22.87 -15.61 -3.38
CA GLU A 58 23.16 -14.35 -2.70
C GLU A 58 21.96 -13.38 -2.71
N MET A 59 21.30 -13.26 -3.86
CA MET A 59 20.10 -12.43 -3.98
C MET A 59 18.95 -13.00 -3.14
N MET A 60 18.79 -14.33 -3.09
CA MET A 60 17.78 -14.97 -2.24
C MET A 60 18.03 -14.72 -0.75
N ARG A 61 19.28 -14.85 -0.27
CA ARG A 61 19.63 -14.57 1.15
C ARG A 61 19.35 -13.13 1.56
N ASN A 62 19.69 -12.18 0.68
CA ASN A 62 19.39 -10.77 0.92
C ASN A 62 17.88 -10.49 0.91
N PHE A 63 17.14 -11.15 0.03
CA PHE A 63 15.69 -11.08 -0.02
C PHE A 63 15.05 -11.65 1.26
N GLU A 64 15.44 -12.85 1.69
CA GLU A 64 14.99 -13.47 2.96
C GLU A 64 15.18 -12.50 4.14
N LYS A 65 16.37 -11.93 4.25
CA LYS A 65 16.69 -10.96 5.31
C LYS A 65 15.82 -9.70 5.20
N GLY A 66 15.63 -9.17 3.99
CA GLY A 66 14.79 -8.01 3.75
C GLY A 66 13.33 -8.24 4.18
N VAL A 67 12.76 -9.38 3.76
CA VAL A 67 11.39 -9.78 4.12
C VAL A 67 11.27 -9.95 5.64
N MET A 68 12.21 -10.66 6.28
CA MET A 68 12.20 -10.83 7.74
C MET A 68 12.20 -9.50 8.49
N LEU A 69 13.08 -8.57 8.11
CA LEU A 69 13.18 -7.26 8.76
C LEU A 69 11.92 -6.42 8.53
N GLN A 70 11.41 -6.37 7.30
CA GLN A 70 10.21 -5.60 6.97
C GLN A 70 8.97 -6.12 7.71
N THR A 71 8.78 -7.44 7.75
CA THR A 71 7.66 -8.08 8.45
C THR A 71 7.77 -7.87 9.96
N LEU A 72 8.97 -8.01 10.53
CA LEU A 72 9.22 -7.74 11.95
C LEU A 72 8.89 -6.29 12.29
N ASP A 73 9.38 -5.32 11.50
CA ASP A 73 9.12 -3.91 11.74
C ASP A 73 7.63 -3.56 11.69
N THR A 74 6.89 -4.18 10.76
CA THR A 74 5.45 -3.96 10.62
C THR A 74 4.70 -4.49 11.84
N LEU A 75 4.90 -5.76 12.18
CA LEU A 75 4.25 -6.40 13.32
C LEU A 75 4.65 -5.77 14.66
N TRP A 76 5.89 -5.32 14.78
CA TRP A 76 6.36 -4.63 15.98
C TRP A 76 5.69 -3.26 16.16
N LYS A 77 5.53 -2.47 15.08
CA LYS A 77 4.80 -1.20 15.14
C LYS A 77 3.34 -1.42 15.52
N GLU A 78 2.69 -2.42 14.95
CA GLU A 78 1.33 -2.81 15.31
C GLU A 78 1.23 -3.24 16.78
N HIS A 79 2.18 -4.05 17.26
CA HIS A 79 2.25 -4.45 18.65
C HIS A 79 2.43 -3.26 19.58
N LEU A 80 3.33 -2.31 19.28
CA LEU A 80 3.49 -1.09 20.07
C LEU A 80 2.21 -0.26 20.15
N ALA A 81 1.51 -0.09 19.02
CA ALA A 81 0.22 0.59 19.00
C ALA A 81 -0.83 -0.15 19.86
N ALA A 82 -0.90 -1.47 19.74
CA ALA A 82 -1.81 -2.29 20.53
C ALA A 82 -1.48 -2.25 22.03
N MET A 83 -0.20 -2.18 22.39
CA MET A 83 0.26 -2.01 23.77
C MET A 83 -0.13 -0.65 24.36
N ASP A 84 -0.07 0.42 23.57
CA ASP A 84 -0.54 1.74 24.00
C ASP A 84 -2.05 1.75 24.28
N TYR A 85 -2.86 1.11 23.42
CA TYR A 85 -4.30 0.95 23.66
C TYR A 85 -4.58 0.11 24.91
N LEU A 86 -3.86 -1.00 25.09
CA LEU A 86 -3.99 -1.84 26.28
C LEU A 86 -3.68 -1.06 27.56
N ARG A 87 -2.63 -0.22 27.54
CA ARG A 87 -2.23 0.62 28.67
C ARG A 87 -3.29 1.65 29.04
N GLN A 88 -3.97 2.24 28.05
CA GLN A 88 -5.06 3.19 28.30
C GLN A 88 -6.30 2.48 28.90
N GLY A 89 -6.65 1.31 28.37
CA GLY A 89 -7.83 0.55 28.78
C GLY A 89 -7.70 -0.22 30.11
N ILE A 90 -6.48 -0.44 30.62
CA ILE A 90 -6.25 -1.31 31.79
C ILE A 90 -6.92 -0.79 33.08
N HIS A 91 -7.14 0.52 33.19
CA HIS A 91 -7.76 1.15 34.36
C HIS A 91 -9.20 0.66 34.58
N LEU A 92 -9.90 0.27 33.50
CA LEU A 92 -11.24 -0.30 33.59
C LEU A 92 -11.25 -1.69 34.24
N ARG A 93 -10.13 -2.42 34.22
CA ARG A 93 -10.03 -3.74 34.87
C ARG A 93 -9.85 -3.68 36.38
N GLY A 94 -9.41 -2.54 36.92
CA GLY A 94 -9.37 -2.30 38.36
C GLY A 94 -10.76 -2.38 39.01
N TYR A 95 -11.83 -2.09 38.24
CA TYR A 95 -13.22 -2.23 38.71
C TYR A 95 -13.63 -3.69 38.94
N ALA A 96 -12.94 -4.65 38.30
CA ALA A 96 -13.19 -6.08 38.48
C ALA A 96 -12.39 -6.68 39.67
N GLN A 97 -11.82 -5.85 40.55
CA GLN A 97 -11.00 -6.26 41.71
C GLN A 97 -9.76 -7.10 41.35
N LYS A 98 -9.36 -7.11 40.08
CA LYS A 98 -8.11 -7.73 39.62
C LYS A 98 -6.99 -6.70 39.64
N ASP A 99 -5.75 -7.14 39.91
CA ASP A 99 -4.56 -6.29 39.84
C ASP A 99 -4.31 -5.86 38.37
N PRO A 100 -4.50 -4.57 38.01
CA PRO A 100 -4.33 -4.09 36.64
C PRO A 100 -2.93 -4.36 36.09
N LYS A 101 -1.91 -4.34 36.95
CA LYS A 101 -0.51 -4.56 36.54
C LYS A 101 -0.27 -6.01 36.11
N GLN A 102 -0.90 -6.97 36.79
CA GLN A 102 -0.76 -8.38 36.45
C GLN A 102 -1.52 -8.72 35.16
N GLU A 103 -2.75 -8.20 35.01
CA GLU A 103 -3.53 -8.39 33.78
C GLU A 103 -2.84 -7.76 32.56
N TYR A 104 -2.26 -6.56 32.72
CA TYR A 104 -1.47 -5.93 31.66
C TYR A 104 -0.33 -6.82 31.19
N LYS A 105 0.47 -7.34 32.15
CA LYS A 105 1.60 -8.22 31.83
C LYS A 105 1.13 -9.49 31.12
N ARG A 106 0.11 -10.15 31.65
CA ARG A 106 -0.40 -11.40 31.09
C ARG A 106 -0.87 -11.21 29.65
N GLU A 107 -1.65 -10.16 29.39
CA GLU A 107 -2.14 -9.89 28.04
C GLU A 107 -1.04 -9.40 27.10
N SER A 108 -0.15 -8.53 27.57
CA SER A 108 0.99 -8.07 26.77
C SER A 108 1.86 -9.22 26.31
N PHE A 109 2.15 -10.18 27.20
CA PHE A 109 2.91 -11.38 26.85
C PHE A 109 2.15 -12.29 25.88
N SER A 110 0.83 -12.45 26.05
CA SER A 110 0.02 -13.21 25.10
C SER A 110 0.04 -12.57 23.72
N MET A 111 -0.10 -11.25 23.62
CA MET A 111 -0.05 -10.50 22.37
C MET A 111 1.34 -10.60 21.72
N PHE A 112 2.40 -10.53 22.51
CA PHE A 112 3.77 -10.70 22.02
C PHE A 112 4.02 -12.11 21.47
N ALA A 113 3.55 -13.15 22.16
CA ALA A 113 3.65 -14.53 21.68
C ALA A 113 2.89 -14.72 20.36
N SER A 114 1.67 -14.19 20.26
CA SER A 114 0.89 -14.20 19.02
C SER A 114 1.59 -13.44 17.88
N MET A 115 2.23 -12.30 18.18
CA MET A 115 3.02 -11.53 17.20
C MET A 115 4.22 -12.34 16.68
N LEU A 116 4.93 -13.08 17.55
CA LEU A 116 6.04 -13.92 17.12
C LEU A 116 5.59 -15.07 16.21
N GLU A 117 4.43 -15.67 16.46
CA GLU A 117 3.87 -16.69 15.56
C GLU A 117 3.38 -16.08 14.24
N ALA A 118 2.75 -14.90 14.28
CA ALA A 118 2.38 -14.17 13.08
C ALA A 118 3.61 -13.81 12.24
N LEU A 119 4.72 -13.40 12.87
CA LEU A 119 5.97 -13.11 12.18
C LEU A 119 6.48 -14.32 11.40
N LYS A 120 6.53 -15.50 12.03
CA LYS A 120 6.92 -16.74 11.34
C LYS A 120 6.00 -17.03 10.17
N TYR A 121 4.69 -16.91 10.38
CA TYR A 121 3.70 -17.22 9.36
C TYR A 121 3.80 -16.30 8.14
N GLU A 122 3.84 -14.99 8.37
CA GLU A 122 3.91 -13.97 7.31
C GLU A 122 5.22 -14.05 6.53
N VAL A 123 6.36 -14.27 7.22
CA VAL A 123 7.64 -14.45 6.53
C VAL A 123 7.59 -15.64 5.57
N ILE A 124 7.14 -16.80 6.04
CA ILE A 124 7.08 -18.00 5.17
C ILE A 124 6.04 -17.81 4.06
N SER A 125 4.87 -17.23 4.35
CA SER A 125 3.84 -16.90 3.36
C SER A 125 4.40 -16.03 2.23
N VAL A 126 5.10 -14.92 2.56
CA VAL A 126 5.69 -14.02 1.56
C VAL A 126 6.78 -14.73 0.74
N LEU A 127 7.66 -15.49 1.41
CA LEU A 127 8.71 -16.26 0.73
C LEU A 127 8.14 -17.35 -0.18
N SER A 128 7.02 -17.96 0.18
CA SER A 128 6.35 -18.97 -0.63
C SER A 128 5.62 -18.36 -1.83
N LYS A 129 5.01 -17.18 -1.70
CA LYS A 129 4.29 -16.50 -2.80
C LYS A 129 5.18 -15.70 -3.75
N VAL A 130 6.45 -15.49 -3.42
CA VAL A 130 7.34 -14.70 -4.29
C VAL A 130 7.41 -15.33 -5.68
N GLN A 131 7.04 -14.56 -6.70
CA GLN A 131 7.21 -14.96 -8.09
C GLN A 131 8.51 -14.38 -8.60
N VAL A 132 9.48 -15.26 -8.79
CA VAL A 132 10.75 -14.90 -9.41
C VAL A 132 10.49 -14.70 -10.88
N ARG A 133 10.58 -13.44 -11.33
CA ARG A 133 10.53 -13.11 -12.76
C ARG A 133 11.94 -13.10 -13.31
N MET A 134 12.08 -13.56 -14.55
CA MET A 134 13.37 -13.55 -15.23
C MET A 134 13.84 -12.10 -15.43
N PRO A 135 15.16 -11.83 -15.36
CA PRO A 135 15.71 -10.48 -15.53
C PRO A 135 15.25 -9.77 -16.82
N GLU A 136 15.10 -10.52 -17.92
CA GLU A 136 14.58 -9.98 -19.19
C GLU A 136 13.15 -9.42 -19.07
N GLU A 137 12.31 -10.04 -18.23
CA GLU A 137 10.95 -9.59 -17.99
C GLU A 137 10.92 -8.31 -17.14
N VAL A 138 11.89 -8.14 -16.24
CA VAL A 138 12.06 -6.93 -15.43
C VAL A 138 12.53 -5.77 -16.32
N GLU A 139 13.52 -5.99 -17.18
CA GLU A 139 13.99 -4.97 -18.13
C GLU A 139 12.89 -4.56 -19.13
N ALA A 140 12.09 -5.51 -19.63
CA ALA A 140 10.97 -5.21 -20.52
C ALA A 140 9.89 -4.35 -19.84
N ILE A 141 9.59 -4.61 -18.56
CA ILE A 141 8.62 -3.81 -17.79
C ILE A 141 9.18 -2.44 -17.45
N GLU A 142 10.46 -2.32 -17.11
CA GLU A 142 11.11 -1.02 -16.89
C GLU A 142 11.16 -0.17 -18.16
N GLN A 143 11.43 -0.80 -19.31
CA GLN A 143 11.34 -0.16 -20.62
C GLN A 143 9.91 0.31 -20.91
N GLN A 144 8.90 -0.53 -20.70
CA GLN A 144 7.50 -0.13 -20.87
C GLN A 144 7.10 1.03 -19.96
N ARG A 145 7.54 1.02 -18.68
CA ARG A 145 7.28 2.13 -17.75
C ARG A 145 7.98 3.41 -18.18
N ARG A 146 9.20 3.33 -18.72
CA ARG A 146 9.91 4.49 -19.28
C ARG A 146 9.20 5.03 -20.51
N GLU A 147 8.81 4.17 -21.44
CA GLU A 147 8.08 4.56 -22.65
C GLU A 147 6.73 5.19 -22.31
N GLU A 148 6.01 4.66 -21.31
CA GLU A 148 4.74 5.22 -20.86
C GLU A 148 4.94 6.58 -20.17
N ALA A 149 5.97 6.72 -19.32
CA ALA A 149 6.34 7.99 -18.71
C ALA A 149 6.76 9.04 -19.76
N GLU A 150 7.52 8.64 -20.79
CA GLU A 150 7.91 9.49 -21.91
C GLU A 150 6.70 9.88 -22.76
N ARG A 151 5.75 8.97 -23.02
CA ARG A 151 4.50 9.29 -23.72
C ARG A 151 3.64 10.28 -22.95
N LEU A 152 3.51 10.10 -21.64
CA LEU A 152 2.78 11.01 -20.77
C LEU A 152 3.45 12.39 -20.69
N ALA A 153 4.78 12.43 -20.59
CA ALA A 153 5.55 13.67 -20.61
C ALA A 153 5.45 14.40 -21.97
N SER A 154 5.47 13.65 -23.08
CA SER A 154 5.29 14.20 -24.43
C SER A 154 3.88 14.74 -24.64
N GLN A 155 2.83 14.05 -24.17
CA GLN A 155 1.46 14.58 -24.20
C GLN A 155 1.32 15.88 -23.39
N GLN A 156 1.95 15.96 -22.22
CA GLN A 156 1.95 17.19 -21.42
C GLN A 156 2.70 18.33 -22.13
N GLN A 157 3.82 18.06 -22.79
CA GLN A 157 4.54 19.07 -23.58
C GLN A 157 3.76 19.53 -24.81
N LEU A 158 3.11 18.62 -25.54
CA LEU A 158 2.26 18.97 -26.69
C LEU A 158 1.07 19.82 -26.25
N SER A 159 0.41 19.46 -25.14
CA SER A 159 -0.67 20.29 -24.58
C SER A 159 -0.20 21.68 -24.16
N HIS A 160 1.03 21.81 -23.66
CA HIS A 160 1.61 23.10 -23.28
C HIS A 160 2.01 23.92 -24.51
N GLN A 161 2.56 23.29 -25.55
CA GLN A 161 2.89 23.94 -26.83
C GLN A 161 1.64 24.32 -27.64
N GLU A 162 0.57 23.54 -27.61
CA GLU A 162 -0.72 23.91 -28.20
C GLU A 162 -1.35 25.08 -27.47
N ALA A 163 -1.22 25.15 -26.14
CA ALA A 163 -1.65 26.33 -25.37
C ALA A 163 -0.81 27.57 -25.71
N GLU A 164 0.52 27.43 -25.86
CA GLU A 164 1.41 28.54 -26.26
C GLU A 164 1.21 28.97 -27.72
N ASN A 165 0.99 28.04 -28.66
CA ASN A 165 0.69 28.35 -30.05
C ASN A 165 -0.72 28.93 -30.25
N ALA A 166 -1.72 28.47 -29.49
CA ALA A 166 -3.05 29.10 -29.47
C ALA A 166 -3.03 30.52 -28.90
N LEU A 167 -2.03 30.86 -28.08
CA LEU A 167 -1.75 32.23 -27.61
C LEU A 167 -0.94 33.06 -28.64
N ALA A 168 -0.31 32.42 -29.63
CA ALA A 168 0.55 33.05 -30.64
C ALA A 168 -0.09 33.17 -32.04
N GLU A 169 -1.11 32.36 -32.37
CA GLU A 169 -1.81 32.33 -33.67
C GLU A 169 -3.26 32.86 -33.61
N GLU A 170 -3.51 33.99 -32.93
CA GLU A 170 -4.68 34.81 -33.29
C GLU A 170 -4.29 35.87 -34.34
N PRO A 171 -4.83 35.79 -35.58
CA PRO A 171 -4.89 36.95 -36.46
C PRO A 171 -5.92 37.94 -35.90
N ALA A 172 -5.59 39.23 -36.00
CA ALA A 172 -6.43 40.35 -35.63
C ALA A 172 -7.78 40.37 -36.39
N SER A 173 -8.78 39.60 -35.96
CA SER A 173 -10.19 39.81 -36.32
C SER A 173 -11.13 38.96 -35.45
N GLY A 174 -11.35 39.38 -34.20
CA GLY A 174 -12.29 38.73 -33.30
C GLY A 174 -12.44 39.55 -32.04
N GLY A 175 -13.24 40.61 -32.10
CA GLY A 175 -13.40 41.57 -31.02
C GLY A 175 -13.75 40.89 -29.70
N THR A 176 -12.81 40.90 -28.75
CA THR A 176 -13.18 40.88 -27.35
C THR A 176 -14.07 42.10 -27.12
N VAL A 177 -15.30 41.87 -26.66
CA VAL A 177 -16.13 42.95 -26.13
C VAL A 177 -15.48 43.41 -24.84
N VAL A 178 -14.47 44.27 -24.97
CA VAL A 178 -13.99 45.12 -23.90
C VAL A 178 -15.16 46.04 -23.59
N ARG A 179 -15.90 45.70 -22.54
CA ARG A 179 -16.93 46.57 -21.98
C ARG A 179 -16.23 47.88 -21.59
N GLY A 180 -16.33 48.88 -22.46
CA GLY A 180 -15.57 50.14 -22.43
C GLY A 180 -15.96 51.10 -21.30
N GLU A 181 -16.50 50.59 -20.20
CA GLU A 181 -16.76 51.38 -19.01
C GLU A 181 -15.61 51.15 -18.04
N ARG A 182 -14.73 52.15 -17.92
CA ARG A 182 -13.80 52.25 -16.78
C ARG A 182 -14.63 52.13 -15.50
N LYS A 183 -14.49 51.00 -14.81
CA LYS A 183 -15.08 50.84 -13.47
C LYS A 183 -14.44 51.88 -12.56
N ILE A 184 -15.21 52.92 -12.23
CA ILE A 184 -14.77 54.00 -11.34
C ILE A 184 -14.41 53.37 -10.00
N GLY A 185 -13.14 53.48 -9.60
CA GLY A 185 -12.64 52.94 -8.36
C GLY A 185 -13.26 53.65 -7.16
N ARG A 186 -13.40 52.94 -6.04
CA ARG A 186 -14.03 53.45 -4.80
C ARG A 186 -13.43 54.77 -4.29
N ASN A 187 -12.16 55.06 -4.60
CA ASN A 187 -11.45 56.29 -4.20
C ASN A 187 -11.30 57.33 -5.33
N ASP A 188 -11.76 57.05 -6.55
CA ASP A 188 -11.64 57.96 -7.70
C ASP A 188 -12.57 59.17 -7.55
N PRO A 189 -12.27 60.30 -8.22
CA PRO A 189 -13.16 61.46 -8.23
C PRO A 189 -14.54 61.09 -8.79
N CYS A 190 -15.59 61.51 -8.09
CA CYS A 190 -16.95 61.15 -8.45
C CYS A 190 -17.36 61.82 -9.78
N PRO A 191 -17.98 61.09 -10.72
CA PRO A 191 -18.31 61.61 -12.05
C PRO A 191 -19.42 62.67 -12.08
N CYS A 192 -20.08 62.94 -10.94
CA CYS A 192 -21.10 63.98 -10.82
C CYS A 192 -20.52 65.41 -10.73
N GLY A 193 -19.20 65.57 -10.77
CA GLY A 193 -18.53 66.88 -10.73
C GLY A 193 -18.48 67.53 -9.33
N SER A 194 -18.84 66.81 -8.27
CA SER A 194 -18.89 67.34 -6.90
C SER A 194 -17.51 67.55 -6.23
N GLY A 195 -16.42 67.17 -6.90
CA GLY A 195 -15.05 67.26 -6.38
C GLY A 195 -14.70 66.26 -5.27
N LYS A 196 -15.64 65.41 -4.82
CA LYS A 196 -15.44 64.41 -3.75
C LYS A 196 -15.10 63.02 -4.32
N LYS A 197 -14.46 62.16 -3.51
CA LYS A 197 -14.17 60.76 -3.87
C LYS A 197 -15.47 59.95 -3.97
N TYR A 198 -15.53 58.98 -4.89
CA TYR A 198 -16.74 58.22 -5.22
C TYR A 198 -17.43 57.60 -3.98
N LYS A 199 -16.66 56.98 -3.06
CA LYS A 199 -17.20 56.41 -1.79
C LYS A 199 -17.83 57.41 -0.82
N GLN A 200 -17.56 58.71 -0.96
CA GLN A 200 -18.11 59.77 -0.11
C GLN A 200 -19.20 60.58 -0.82
N CYS A 201 -19.67 60.06 -1.96
CA CYS A 201 -20.72 60.68 -2.75
C CYS A 201 -21.66 59.58 -3.26
N HIS A 202 -21.61 59.21 -4.53
CA HIS A 202 -22.55 58.25 -5.11
C HIS A 202 -22.27 56.78 -4.73
N GLY A 203 -21.07 56.48 -4.22
CA GLY A 203 -20.69 55.17 -3.70
C GLY A 203 -20.73 55.08 -2.17
N GLN A 204 -21.43 56.01 -1.50
CA GLN A 204 -21.58 56.00 -0.04
C GLN A 204 -22.66 54.99 0.33
N LEU A 205 -22.25 53.85 0.87
CA LEU A 205 -23.16 52.91 1.51
C LEU A 205 -23.51 53.49 2.89
N GLN A 206 -24.81 53.60 3.20
CA GLN A 206 -25.28 53.90 4.55
C GLN A 206 -24.88 52.79 5.52
#